data_AF-A0AAU7KCN1-F1
#
_entry.id   AF-A0AAU7KCN1-F1
#
_cell.length_a   1.000
_cell.length_b   1.000
_cell.length_c   1.000
_cell.angle_alpha   90.00
_cell.angle_beta   90.00
_cell.angle_gamma   90.00
#
_symmetry.space_group_name_H-M   'P 1'
#
loop_
_entity.id
_entity.type
_entity.pdbx_description
1 polymer ?
#
loop_
_entity_poly.entity_id
_entity_poly.type
_entity_poly.pdbx_seq_one_letter_code
_entity_poly.pdbx_strand_id
1 'polypeptide(L)'
;MFKDPLSVCGRIRRTEFILTQIFYAIVYFFVLIFEKNKSVDRWIEITMLLPIYPVISRGAKRCHDLDKSGLYKLVPFSALVMFFSAGNFYSCRHT
;
A
#
# COMPACT_ATOMS: atom_id res chain seq x y z
N MET A 1 8.43 0.87 14.98
CA MET A 1 7.88 -0.10 14.03
C MET A 1 6.38 0.20 14.00
N PHE A 2 5.90 0.80 12.91
CA PHE A 2 4.59 1.51 12.84
C PHE A 2 4.38 2.60 13.90
N LYS A 3 5.30 3.57 14.00
CA LYS A 3 5.10 4.70 14.91
C LYS A 3 3.95 5.59 14.43
N ASP A 4 3.90 5.85 13.11
CA ASP A 4 2.84 6.65 12.47
C ASP A 4 2.51 6.14 11.05
N PRO A 5 1.68 5.09 10.92
CA PRO A 5 1.38 4.48 9.62
C PRO A 5 0.69 5.40 8.60
N LEU A 6 0.09 6.50 9.06
CA LEU A 6 -0.63 7.47 8.26
C LEU A 6 0.09 8.82 8.14
N SER A 7 1.17 9.06 8.90
CA SER A 7 1.91 10.33 8.87
C SER A 7 2.36 10.68 7.46
N VAL A 8 1.97 11.85 6.96
CA VAL A 8 2.33 12.34 5.62
C VAL A 8 3.85 12.45 5.44
N CYS A 9 4.59 12.58 6.55
CA CYS A 9 6.04 12.73 6.58
C CYS A 9 6.77 11.55 7.22
N GLY A 10 7.90 11.19 6.63
CA GLY A 10 8.79 10.13 7.09
C GLY A 10 9.07 9.07 6.03
N ARG A 11 10.20 8.38 6.19
CA ARG A 11 10.65 7.32 5.28
C ARG A 11 9.93 6.01 5.56
N ILE A 12 9.35 5.39 4.54
CA ILE A 12 8.81 4.03 4.66
C ILE A 12 9.91 3.02 4.42
N ARG A 13 10.18 2.18 5.43
CA ARG A 13 11.15 1.09 5.29
C ARG A 13 10.61 0.02 4.33
N ARG A 14 11.52 -0.61 3.60
CA ARG A 14 11.22 -1.71 2.67
C ARG A 14 10.37 -2.81 3.33
N THR A 15 10.71 -3.21 4.55
CA THR A 15 9.98 -4.23 5.31
C THR A 15 8.55 -3.82 5.65
N GLU A 16 8.32 -2.57 6.03
CA GLU A 16 6.99 -2.06 6.35
C GLU A 16 6.10 -1.99 5.11
N PHE A 17 6.66 -1.55 3.96
CA PHE A 17 5.96 -1.56 2.67
C PHE A 17 5.57 -2.98 2.26
N ILE A 18 6.51 -3.93 2.32
CA ILE A 18 6.25 -5.33 1.96
C ILE A 18 5.18 -5.94 2.87
N LEU A 19 5.29 -5.72 4.17
CA LEU A 19 4.33 -6.25 5.14
C LEU A 19 2.90 -5.75 4.86
N THR A 20 2.75 -4.46 4.52
CA THR A 20 1.44 -3.91 4.15
C THR A 20 0.88 -4.51 2.88
N GLN A 21 1.75 -4.79 1.91
CA GLN A 21 1.33 -5.34 0.63
C GLN A 21 0.96 -6.82 0.74
N ILE A 22 1.68 -7.58 1.58
CA ILE A 22 1.34 -8.97 1.92
C ILE A 22 0.01 -9.02 2.68
N PHE A 23 -0.17 -8.16 3.69
CA PHE A 23 -1.42 -8.11 4.45
C PHE A 23 -2.62 -7.81 3.53
N TYR A 24 -2.48 -6.84 2.63
CA TYR A 24 -3.51 -6.54 1.63
C TYR A 24 -3.79 -7.72 0.70
N ALA A 25 -2.75 -8.42 0.22
CA ALA A 25 -2.92 -9.59 -0.63
C ALA A 25 -3.68 -10.72 0.06
N ILE A 26 -3.42 -10.96 1.35
CA ILE A 26 -4.15 -11.95 2.16
C ILE A 26 -5.62 -11.55 2.27
N VAL A 27 -5.92 -10.31 2.66
CA VAL A 27 -7.31 -9.83 2.77
C VAL A 27 -8.04 -9.93 1.43
N TYR A 28 -7.39 -9.51 0.34
CA TYR A 28 -7.96 -9.58 -1.00
C TYR A 28 -8.24 -11.03 -1.44
N PHE A 29 -7.35 -11.96 -1.11
CA PHE A 29 -7.56 -13.38 -1.39
C PHE A 29 -8.79 -13.94 -0.66
N PHE A 30 -8.99 -13.56 0.61
CA PHE A 30 -10.20 -13.94 1.34
C PHE A 30 -11.47 -13.34 0.73
N VAL A 31 -11.44 -12.07 0.32
CA VAL A 31 -12.57 -11.42 -0.38
C VAL A 31 -12.98 -12.22 -1.61
N LEU A 32 -12.01 -12.61 -2.46
CA LEU A 32 -12.28 -13.38 -3.67
C LEU A 32 -12.90 -14.76 -3.38
N ILE A 33 -12.46 -15.43 -2.31
CA ILE A 33 -13.04 -16.71 -1.89
C ILE A 33 -14.49 -16.51 -1.43
N PHE A 34 -14.76 -15.50 -0.63
CA PHE A 34 -16.10 -15.24 -0.12
C PHE A 34 -17.09 -14.81 -1.21
N GLU A 35 -16.65 -13.95 -2.13
CA GLU A 35 -17.44 -13.53 -3.30
C GLU A 35 -17.84 -14.74 -4.15
N LYS A 36 -16.88 -15.64 -4.43
CA LYS A 36 -17.13 -16.86 -5.22
C LYS A 36 -18.14 -17.79 -4.56
N ASN A 37 -18.11 -17.93 -3.24
CA ASN A 37 -19.02 -18.80 -2.51
C ASN A 37 -20.36 -18.13 -2.16
N LYS A 38 -20.57 -16.83 -2.52
CA LYS A 38 -21.75 -16.02 -2.17
C LYS A 38 -22.17 -16.14 -0.70
N SER A 39 -21.20 -16.41 0.18
CA SER A 39 -21.47 -16.80 1.57
C SER A 39 -21.59 -15.61 2.52
N VAL A 40 -21.33 -14.41 2.01
CA VAL A 40 -21.16 -13.20 2.82
C VAL A 40 -22.00 -12.07 2.25
N ASP A 41 -22.61 -11.28 3.13
CA ASP A 41 -23.39 -10.10 2.74
C ASP A 41 -22.52 -9.06 2.03
N ARG A 42 -23.10 -8.41 1.00
CA ARG A 42 -22.44 -7.38 0.18
C ARG A 42 -21.87 -6.21 1.01
N TRP A 43 -22.45 -5.92 2.17
CA TRP A 43 -21.96 -4.89 3.09
C TRP A 43 -20.61 -5.22 3.74
N ILE A 44 -20.34 -6.51 3.97
CA ILE A 44 -19.08 -6.98 4.54
C ILE A 44 -17.98 -6.92 3.47
N GLU A 45 -18.30 -7.25 2.21
CA GLU A 45 -17.37 -7.11 1.08
C GLU A 45 -16.88 -5.66 0.90
N ILE A 46 -17.80 -4.68 0.99
CA ILE A 46 -17.45 -3.25 0.93
C ILE A 46 -16.54 -2.86 2.11
N THR A 47 -16.80 -3.42 3.30
CA THR A 47 -15.99 -3.14 4.49
C THR A 47 -14.57 -3.68 4.35
N MET A 48 -14.40 -4.82 3.66
CA MET A 48 -13.07 -5.37 3.33
C MET A 48 -12.30 -4.54 2.28
N LEU A 49 -12.94 -3.53 1.69
CA LEU A 49 -12.33 -2.59 0.74
C LEU A 49 -11.67 -1.36 1.42
N LEU A 50 -12.04 -1.03 2.66
CA LEU A 50 -11.39 0.00 3.48
C LEU A 50 -9.85 -0.05 3.54
N PRO A 51 -9.17 -1.22 3.64
CA PRO A 51 -7.72 -1.28 3.67
C PRO A 51 -7.03 -0.82 2.38
N ILE A 52 -7.76 -0.50 1.30
CA ILE A 52 -7.17 0.10 0.09
C ILE A 52 -6.55 1.48 0.37
N TYR A 53 -7.19 2.29 1.20
CA TYR A 53 -6.71 3.64 1.51
C TYR A 53 -5.29 3.69 2.10
N PRO A 54 -4.96 2.93 3.18
CA PRO A 54 -3.61 2.91 3.72
C PRO A 54 -2.59 2.31 2.74
N VAL A 55 -3.00 1.40 1.86
CA VAL A 55 -2.14 0.82 0.83
C VAL A 55 -1.76 1.88 -0.20
N ILE A 56 -2.73 2.65 -0.72
CA ILE A 56 -2.48 3.73 -1.68
C ILE A 56 -1.60 4.83 -1.06
N SER A 57 -1.96 5.32 0.13
CA SER A 57 -1.21 6.41 0.78
C SER A 57 0.25 6.04 1.10
N ARG A 58 0.51 4.81 1.54
CA ARG A 58 1.89 4.31 1.76
C ARG A 58 2.65 4.08 0.46
N GLY A 59 1.97 3.59 -0.58
CA GLY A 59 2.58 3.40 -1.88
C GLY A 59 2.98 4.72 -2.55
N ALA A 60 2.14 5.76 -2.43
CA ALA A 60 2.46 7.09 -2.93
C ALA A 60 3.71 7.68 -2.25
N LYS A 61 3.81 7.55 -0.92
CA LYS A 61 5.01 7.95 -0.16
C LYS A 61 6.27 7.20 -0.62
N ARG A 62 6.16 5.89 -0.85
CA ARG A 62 7.28 5.08 -1.37
C ARG A 62 7.70 5.51 -2.77
N CYS A 63 6.77 5.98 -3.61
CA CYS A 63 7.10 6.56 -4.90
C CYS A 63 7.89 7.86 -4.75
N HIS A 64 7.48 8.74 -3.82
CA HIS A 64 8.26 9.93 -3.49
C HIS A 64 9.65 9.57 -2.97
N ASP A 65 9.80 8.58 -2.08
CA ASP A 65 11.10 8.06 -1.62
C ASP A 65 12.02 7.53 -2.74
N LEU A 66 11.50 7.31 -3.95
CA LEU A 66 12.21 6.84 -5.13
C LEU A 66 12.29 7.91 -6.24
N ASP A 67 12.00 9.17 -5.92
CA ASP A 67 11.94 10.29 -6.86
C ASP A 67 10.98 10.02 -8.04
N LYS A 68 9.87 9.31 -7.77
CA LYS A 68 8.77 9.02 -8.71
C LYS A 68 7.48 9.69 -8.26
N SER A 69 6.62 10.04 -9.22
CA SER A 69 5.29 10.56 -8.92
C SER A 69 4.42 9.49 -8.23
N GLY A 70 3.47 9.90 -7.38
CA GLY A 70 2.55 8.96 -6.71
C GLY A 70 1.73 8.10 -7.68
N LEU A 71 1.55 8.57 -8.92
CA LEU A 71 0.92 7.82 -10.01
C LEU A 71 1.76 6.65 -10.53
N TYR A 72 3.05 6.58 -10.20
CA TYR A 72 3.91 5.47 -10.58
C TYR A 72 3.38 4.13 -10.08
N LYS A 73 2.64 4.11 -8.96
CA LYS A 73 1.96 2.93 -8.44
C LYS A 73 0.91 2.33 -9.40
N LEU A 74 0.30 3.16 -10.24
CA LEU A 74 -0.74 2.73 -11.19
C LEU A 74 -0.14 2.03 -12.42
N VAL A 75 1.16 2.24 -12.67
CA VAL A 75 1.88 1.59 -13.76
C VAL A 75 2.06 0.11 -13.42
N PRO A 76 1.68 -0.83 -14.31
CA PRO A 76 1.94 -2.24 -14.11
C PRO A 76 3.45 -2.50 -13.92
N PHE A 77 3.81 -3.48 -13.09
CA PHE A 77 5.19 -3.82 -12.68
C PHE A 77 5.93 -2.81 -11.78
N SER A 78 5.36 -1.62 -11.51
CA SER A 78 5.93 -0.65 -10.55
C SER A 78 6.12 -1.23 -9.14
N ALA A 79 5.22 -2.13 -8.72
CA ALA A 79 5.32 -2.84 -7.44
C ALA A 79 6.62 -3.64 -7.29
N LEU A 80 7.10 -4.27 -8.38
CA LEU A 80 8.37 -5.01 -8.38
C LEU A 80 9.56 -4.04 -8.29
N VAL A 81 9.52 -2.92 -9.01
CA VAL A 81 10.57 -1.90 -8.93
C VAL A 81 10.64 -1.32 -7.51
N MET A 82 9.50 -0.99 -6.91
CA MET A 82 9.43 -0.51 -5.52
C MET A 82 9.89 -1.56 -4.50
N PHE A 83 9.74 -2.86 -4.83
CA PHE A 83 10.16 -3.98 -4.01
C PHE A 83 11.68 -4.15 -4.00
N PHE A 84 12.35 -4.00 -5.15
CA PHE A 84 13.80 -4.20 -5.25
C PHE A 84 14.62 -2.91 -5.10
N SER A 85 14.02 -1.75 -5.32
CA SER A 85 14.75 -0.48 -5.27
C SER A 85 15.06 -0.04 -3.83
N ALA A 86 16.29 0.44 -3.60
CA ALA A 86 16.68 1.10 -2.38
C ALA A 86 16.05 2.49 -2.32
N GLY A 87 15.42 2.84 -1.19
CA GLY A 87 14.84 4.18 -1.01
C GLY A 87 15.89 5.24 -0.73
N ASN A 88 15.78 6.38 -1.41
CA ASN A 88 16.44 7.61 -0.99
C ASN A 88 15.70 8.21 0.21
N PHE A 89 16.38 9.04 0.99
CA PHE A 89 15.74 9.72 2.12
C PHE A 89 14.95 10.91 1.58
N TYR A 90 13.63 10.79 1.49
CA TYR A 90 12.79 11.95 1.16
C TYR A 90 12.56 12.78 2.42
N SER A 91 13.15 13.98 2.47
CA SER A 91 12.81 14.98 3.48
C SER A 91 11.55 15.71 3.04
N CYS A 92 10.55 15.80 3.92
CA CYS A 92 9.39 16.65 3.67
C CYS A 92 9.86 18.07 3.45
N ARG A 93 9.82 18.53 2.19
CA ARG A 93 10.06 19.92 1.86
C ARG A 93 8.79 20.67 2.28
N HIS A 94 8.87 21.40 3.38
CA HIS A 94 7.85 22.37 3.77
C HIS A 94 7.83 23.46 2.70
N THR A 95 6.85 23.41 1.81
CA THR A 95 6.39 24.57 1.05
C THR A 95 5.14 25.09 1.72
#